data_AF-A0A6B3HEC1-F1
#
_entry.id   AF-A0A6B3HEC1-F1
#
_cell.length_a   1.000
_cell.length_b   1.000
_cell.length_c   1.000
_cell.angle_alpha   90.00
_cell.angle_beta   90.00
_cell.angle_gamma   90.00
#
_symmetry.space_group_name_H-M   'P 1'
#
loop_
_entity.id
_entity.type
_entity.pdbx_description
1 polymer ?
#
loop_
_entity_poly.entity_id
_entity_poly.type
_entity_poly.pdbx_seq_one_letter_code
_entity_poly.pdbx_strand_id
1 'polypeptide(L)'
;MGEGNDADLVDLAAEAYIYGYPLVYDLSMMGTSLRDGFGALAAAPFNRFAHSEHLADHRTEFVSVNNDTLYSIAQLDLTGGPLRLHVPDTGGAYYVLQFVDAWTNNFAYVGRRATGTGEGDWLIVPPGWSGSVPDGVRGVIDAPTAVVTVAGRNACDGPGDLPRVRALQEQLTLTPLDGRPHRTGLPTPEPGVPEELRFFEELRVWMADFPPSPADQAYQDRFQPLGLLEEGPSPYAAADPALVGALTQGLERGRARVEGVSRAGTGGGGRPGSWNTNPHLFDYNLDHL
;
A
#
# COMPACT_ATOMS: atom_id res chain seq x y z
N MET A 1 -31.54 -27.07 -8.84
CA MET A 1 -30.07 -27.12 -8.65
C MET A 1 -29.40 -25.74 -8.80
N GLY A 2 -30.11 -24.65 -9.13
CA GLY A 2 -29.50 -23.32 -9.30
C GLY A 2 -29.30 -22.51 -8.01
N GLU A 3 -30.28 -22.48 -7.11
CA GLU A 3 -30.26 -21.58 -5.94
C GLU A 3 -29.10 -21.82 -4.95
N GLY A 4 -28.63 -23.06 -4.81
CA GLY A 4 -27.50 -23.38 -3.91
C GLY A 4 -26.16 -22.87 -4.43
N ASN A 5 -25.94 -22.97 -5.74
CA ASN A 5 -24.69 -22.54 -6.37
C ASN A 5 -24.57 -21.01 -6.42
N ASP A 6 -25.70 -20.31 -6.58
CA ASP A 6 -25.73 -18.84 -6.59
C ASP A 6 -25.44 -18.26 -5.19
N ALA A 7 -25.98 -18.87 -4.13
CA ALA A 7 -25.69 -18.47 -2.75
C ALA A 7 -24.21 -18.69 -2.39
N ASP A 8 -23.61 -19.79 -2.86
CA ASP A 8 -22.19 -20.09 -2.65
C ASP A 8 -21.29 -19.05 -3.36
N LEU A 9 -21.64 -18.60 -4.57
CA LEU A 9 -20.90 -17.55 -5.29
C LEU A 9 -21.04 -16.17 -4.64
N VAL A 10 -22.21 -15.83 -4.10
CA VAL A 10 -22.40 -14.58 -3.34
C VAL A 10 -21.50 -14.55 -2.10
N ASP A 11 -21.46 -15.64 -1.35
CA ASP A 11 -20.64 -15.74 -0.15
C ASP A 11 -19.15 -15.69 -0.48
N LEU A 12 -18.73 -16.38 -1.55
CA LEU A 12 -17.36 -16.32 -2.06
C LEU A 12 -16.98 -14.92 -2.54
N ALA A 13 -17.87 -14.20 -3.23
CA ALA A 13 -17.65 -12.82 -3.65
C ALA A 13 -17.55 -11.85 -2.46
N ALA A 14 -18.31 -12.09 -1.38
CA ALA A 14 -18.16 -11.33 -0.14
C ALA A 14 -16.82 -11.60 0.56
N GLU A 15 -16.34 -12.84 0.57
CA GLU A 15 -15.00 -13.19 1.05
C GLU A 15 -13.90 -12.53 0.20
N ALA A 16 -14.06 -12.56 -1.13
CA ALA A 16 -13.13 -11.92 -2.06
C ALA A 16 -13.08 -10.39 -1.86
N TYR A 17 -14.22 -9.75 -1.60
CA TYR A 17 -14.25 -8.32 -1.28
C TYR A 17 -13.44 -8.02 -0.02
N ILE A 18 -13.65 -8.78 1.06
CA ILE A 18 -12.93 -8.55 2.32
C ILE A 18 -11.43 -8.79 2.15
N TYR A 19 -11.06 -9.86 1.45
CA TYR A 19 -9.68 -10.21 1.16
C TYR A 19 -8.97 -9.16 0.30
N GLY A 20 -9.61 -8.75 -0.80
CA GLY A 20 -9.04 -7.82 -1.77
C GLY A 20 -9.14 -6.35 -1.39
N TYR A 21 -9.92 -6.01 -0.36
CA TYR A 21 -10.16 -4.62 0.04
C TYR A 21 -8.86 -3.83 0.31
N PRO A 22 -7.87 -4.35 1.07
CA PRO A 22 -6.63 -3.62 1.32
C PRO A 22 -5.86 -3.32 0.04
N LEU A 23 -5.68 -4.31 -0.85
CA LEU A 23 -5.00 -4.14 -2.14
C LEU A 23 -5.71 -3.11 -3.02
N VAL A 24 -7.03 -3.26 -3.21
CA VAL A 24 -7.80 -2.39 -4.09
C VAL A 24 -7.83 -0.96 -3.57
N TYR A 25 -8.01 -0.79 -2.26
CA TYR A 25 -8.02 0.54 -1.65
C TYR A 25 -6.64 1.20 -1.72
N ASP A 26 -5.56 0.49 -1.36
CA ASP A 26 -4.21 1.04 -1.36
C ASP A 26 -3.77 1.47 -2.77
N LEU A 27 -3.95 0.61 -3.77
CA LEU A 27 -3.57 0.93 -5.15
C LEU A 27 -4.43 2.03 -5.76
N SER A 28 -5.73 2.10 -5.42
CA SER A 28 -6.59 3.24 -5.81
C SER A 28 -6.09 4.55 -5.19
N MET A 29 -5.69 4.52 -3.92
CA MET A 29 -5.12 5.66 -3.20
C MET A 29 -3.75 6.06 -3.77
N MET A 30 -2.89 5.09 -4.08
CA MET A 30 -1.62 5.29 -4.76
C MET A 30 -1.84 5.98 -6.10
N GLY A 31 -2.74 5.44 -6.94
CA GLY A 31 -3.09 6.02 -8.23
C GLY A 31 -3.61 7.46 -8.12
N THR A 32 -4.43 7.75 -7.11
CA THR A 32 -4.91 9.11 -6.81
C THR A 32 -3.75 10.02 -6.37
N SER A 33 -2.88 9.54 -5.46
CA SER A 33 -1.73 10.32 -4.98
C SER A 33 -0.74 10.69 -6.08
N LEU A 34 -0.54 9.80 -7.05
CA LEU A 34 0.32 10.03 -8.23
C LEU A 34 -0.25 11.11 -9.16
N ARG A 35 -1.58 11.21 -9.27
CA ARG A 35 -2.26 12.18 -10.14
C ARG A 35 -2.49 13.53 -9.48
N ASP A 36 -3.02 13.49 -8.26
CA ASP A 36 -3.66 14.63 -7.61
C ASP A 36 -2.94 15.06 -6.31
N GLY A 37 -2.03 14.22 -5.80
CA GLY A 37 -1.45 14.39 -4.46
C GLY A 37 -2.37 13.83 -3.38
N PHE A 38 -2.01 14.04 -2.10
CA PHE A 38 -2.79 13.57 -0.98
C PHE A 38 -2.56 14.43 0.28
N GLY A 39 -3.65 14.98 0.84
CA GLY A 39 -3.56 15.87 1.99
C GLY A 39 -2.63 17.07 1.74
N ALA A 40 -1.57 17.20 2.53
CA ALA A 40 -0.56 18.25 2.38
C ALA A 40 0.58 17.90 1.40
N LEU A 41 0.53 16.74 0.75
CA LEU A 41 1.54 16.27 -0.19
C LEU A 41 1.07 16.56 -1.62
N ALA A 42 1.91 17.24 -2.39
CA ALA A 42 1.68 17.41 -3.82
C ALA A 42 1.79 16.07 -4.57
N ALA A 43 1.21 16.00 -5.76
CA ALA A 43 1.42 14.89 -6.68
C ALA A 43 2.92 14.77 -7.01
N ALA A 44 3.44 13.54 -6.94
CA ALA A 44 4.79 13.20 -7.39
C ALA A 44 4.71 11.94 -8.26
N PRO A 45 5.52 11.84 -9.32
CA PRO A 45 5.61 10.60 -10.09
C PRO A 45 6.24 9.50 -9.24
N PHE A 46 6.14 8.25 -9.71
CA PHE A 46 6.87 7.13 -9.12
C PHE A 46 8.36 7.46 -8.93
N ASN A 47 8.93 6.89 -7.87
CA ASN A 47 10.35 6.97 -7.52
C ASN A 47 10.81 8.40 -7.18
N ARG A 48 9.89 9.25 -6.71
CA ARG A 48 10.17 10.60 -6.21
C ARG A 48 9.42 10.85 -4.92
N PHE A 49 10.08 11.50 -3.97
CA PHE A 49 9.43 11.94 -2.74
C PHE A 49 8.56 13.17 -2.99
N ALA A 50 7.35 13.13 -2.43
CA ALA A 50 6.57 14.30 -2.08
C ALA A 50 6.78 14.61 -0.60
N HIS A 51 6.90 15.89 -0.26
CA HIS A 51 7.17 16.35 1.10
C HIS A 51 6.03 17.24 1.58
N SER A 52 5.51 16.97 2.78
CA SER A 52 4.60 17.92 3.43
C SER A 52 5.41 19.13 3.86
N GLU A 53 4.91 20.31 3.57
CA GLU A 53 5.61 21.57 3.84
C GLU A 53 5.32 22.14 5.23
N HIS A 54 4.21 21.71 5.83
CA HIS A 54 3.73 22.23 7.10
C HIS A 54 3.29 21.08 8.00
N LEU A 55 3.31 21.34 9.31
CA LEU A 55 2.68 20.45 10.27
C LEU A 55 1.18 20.41 10.03
N ALA A 56 0.60 19.22 10.20
CA ALA A 56 -0.83 19.02 10.03
C ALA A 56 -1.63 19.76 11.09
N ASP A 57 -2.75 20.34 10.70
CA ASP A 57 -3.70 20.97 11.62
C ASP A 57 -5.05 20.23 11.61
N HIS A 58 -6.01 20.74 12.40
CA HIS A 58 -7.36 20.19 12.48
C HIS A 58 -8.16 20.21 11.16
N ARG A 59 -7.64 20.86 10.12
CA ARG A 59 -8.27 20.96 8.79
C ARG A 59 -7.59 20.05 7.77
N THR A 60 -6.50 19.38 8.15
CA THR A 60 -5.73 18.53 7.25
C THR A 60 -6.50 17.24 6.98
N GLU A 61 -6.90 17.04 5.73
CA GLU A 61 -7.60 15.83 5.28
C GLU A 61 -6.58 14.71 5.02
N PHE A 62 -6.22 14.00 6.09
CA PHE A 62 -5.34 12.84 6.08
C PHE A 62 -5.72 11.92 7.24
N VAL A 63 -5.79 10.61 7.02
CA VAL A 63 -6.27 9.65 8.04
C VAL A 63 -5.34 9.67 9.26
N SER A 64 -5.90 10.01 10.43
CA SER A 64 -5.21 10.00 11.72
C SER A 64 -3.84 10.70 11.72
N VAL A 65 -3.81 11.90 11.13
CA VAL A 65 -2.57 12.63 10.88
C VAL A 65 -1.82 13.05 12.16
N ASN A 66 -0.50 12.93 12.11
CA ASN A 66 0.43 13.40 13.12
C ASN A 66 0.66 14.92 13.01
N ASN A 67 0.71 15.61 14.14
CA ASN A 67 1.09 17.03 14.23
C ASN A 67 2.49 17.23 14.87
N ASP A 68 3.25 16.16 15.03
CA ASP A 68 4.62 16.14 15.59
C ASP A 68 5.68 15.79 14.53
N THR A 69 5.26 15.51 13.29
CA THR A 69 6.15 15.12 12.20
C THR A 69 5.76 15.74 10.86
N LEU A 70 6.75 15.96 9.99
CA LEU A 70 6.53 16.20 8.56
C LEU A 70 6.67 14.90 7.77
N TYR A 71 5.75 14.68 6.84
CA TYR A 71 5.72 13.52 5.97
C TYR A 71 6.64 13.69 4.76
N SER A 72 7.29 12.59 4.38
CA SER A 72 7.96 12.41 3.09
C SER A 72 7.45 11.11 2.50
N ILE A 73 6.57 11.16 1.51
CA ILE A 73 5.98 9.97 0.90
C ILE A 73 6.55 9.77 -0.49
N ALA A 74 6.96 8.54 -0.82
CA ALA A 74 7.27 8.16 -2.19
C ALA A 74 6.49 6.91 -2.55
N GLN A 75 5.79 6.96 -3.68
CA GLN A 75 5.31 5.76 -4.35
C GLN A 75 6.46 5.21 -5.18
N LEU A 76 6.82 3.95 -5.00
CA LEU A 76 7.89 3.30 -5.74
C LEU A 76 7.31 2.36 -6.80
N ASP A 77 7.98 2.34 -7.94
CA ASP A 77 7.85 1.31 -8.95
C ASP A 77 9.23 0.70 -9.22
N LEU A 78 9.35 -0.60 -9.00
CA LEU A 78 10.58 -1.39 -9.10
C LEU A 78 10.59 -2.27 -10.36
N THR A 79 9.60 -2.16 -11.26
CA THR A 79 9.55 -2.94 -12.51
C THR A 79 10.73 -2.65 -13.45
N GLY A 80 11.31 -1.45 -13.36
CA GLY A 80 12.55 -1.07 -14.04
C GLY A 80 13.83 -1.56 -13.36
N GLY A 81 13.75 -2.17 -12.17
CA GLY A 81 14.89 -2.65 -11.40
C GLY A 81 15.12 -1.90 -10.08
N PRO A 82 16.28 -2.10 -9.44
CA PRO A 82 16.56 -1.56 -8.11
C PRO A 82 16.64 -0.03 -8.05
N LEU A 83 16.29 0.50 -6.88
CA LEU A 83 16.46 1.90 -6.52
C LEU A 83 17.47 2.03 -5.37
N ARG A 84 18.44 2.95 -5.51
CA ARG A 84 19.25 3.41 -4.39
C ARG A 84 18.48 4.49 -3.64
N LEU A 85 18.18 4.23 -2.37
CA LEU A 85 17.65 5.20 -1.43
C LEU A 85 18.80 5.85 -0.66
N HIS A 86 18.92 7.16 -0.72
CA HIS A 86 19.81 7.93 0.13
C HIS A 86 19.04 8.56 1.30
N VAL A 87 19.62 8.50 2.50
CA VAL A 87 19.10 9.17 3.70
C VAL A 87 20.20 10.00 4.36
N PRO A 88 19.95 11.29 4.68
CA PRO A 88 20.94 12.15 5.32
C PRO A 88 21.16 11.81 6.80
N ASP A 89 22.26 12.30 7.37
CA ASP A 89 22.42 12.34 8.82
C ASP A 89 21.39 13.31 9.43
N THR A 90 20.58 12.79 10.34
CA THR A 90 19.53 13.55 11.02
C THR A 90 20.01 14.23 12.31
N GLY A 91 21.29 14.10 12.66
CA GLY A 91 21.88 14.70 13.86
C GLY A 91 21.29 14.17 15.15
N GLY A 92 20.77 12.94 15.13
CA GLY A 92 20.08 12.31 16.26
C GLY A 92 18.57 12.58 16.33
N ALA A 93 18.02 13.42 15.45
CA ALA A 93 16.58 13.66 15.37
C ALA A 93 15.83 12.36 15.02
N TYR A 94 14.58 12.26 15.47
CA TYR A 94 13.76 11.10 15.12
C TYR A 94 13.33 11.20 13.65
N TYR A 95 13.51 10.10 12.93
CA TYR A 95 12.87 9.86 11.65
C TYR A 95 12.59 8.37 11.47
N VAL A 96 11.64 8.06 10.60
CA VAL A 96 11.38 6.71 10.10
C VAL A 96 10.93 6.79 8.65
N LEU A 97 11.42 5.88 7.83
CA LEU A 97 10.91 5.49 6.52
C LEU A 97 10.33 4.10 6.71
N GLN A 98 9.01 4.00 6.71
CA GLN A 98 8.26 2.75 6.75
C GLN A 98 8.01 2.28 5.31
N PHE A 99 8.28 1.03 5.02
CA PHE A 99 8.07 0.45 3.69
C PHE A 99 6.85 -0.46 3.72
N VAL A 100 5.89 -0.18 2.84
CA VAL A 100 4.59 -0.84 2.77
C VAL A 100 4.40 -1.46 1.39
N ASP A 101 4.10 -2.75 1.32
CA ASP A 101 3.81 -3.42 0.05
C ASP A 101 2.40 -3.09 -0.48
N ALA A 102 2.07 -3.56 -1.69
CA ALA A 102 0.75 -3.32 -2.30
C ALA A 102 -0.41 -3.92 -1.48
N TRP A 103 -0.14 -4.91 -0.62
CA TRP A 103 -1.11 -5.58 0.25
C TRP A 103 -1.20 -4.92 1.62
N THR A 104 -0.59 -3.74 1.82
CA THR A 104 -0.56 -2.96 3.06
C THR A 104 0.29 -3.55 4.18
N ASN A 105 1.15 -4.53 3.88
CA ASN A 105 2.08 -5.09 4.86
C ASN A 105 3.31 -4.21 5.01
N ASN A 106 3.70 -3.95 6.25
CA ASN A 106 5.04 -3.39 6.50
C ASN A 106 6.07 -4.49 6.37
N PHE A 107 7.11 -4.25 5.58
CA PHE A 107 8.17 -5.24 5.35
C PHE A 107 9.58 -4.72 5.68
N ALA A 108 9.76 -3.40 5.82
CA ALA A 108 11.04 -2.82 6.20
C ALA A 108 10.90 -1.47 6.92
N TYR A 109 11.97 -1.11 7.64
CA TYR A 109 12.10 0.20 8.30
C TYR A 109 13.54 0.71 8.17
N VAL A 110 13.69 1.97 7.76
CA VAL A 110 14.95 2.73 7.86
C VAL A 110 14.69 3.92 8.75
N GLY A 111 15.46 4.11 9.82
CA GLY A 111 15.12 5.12 10.82
C GLY A 111 15.85 4.97 12.13
N ARG A 112 15.68 5.97 13.00
CA ARG A 112 16.36 6.05 14.30
C ARG A 112 16.30 4.75 15.12
N ARG A 113 15.16 4.05 15.10
CA ARG A 113 14.94 2.81 15.87
C ARG A 113 15.51 1.55 15.20
N ALA A 114 15.59 1.52 13.87
CA ALA A 114 15.96 0.33 13.10
C ALA A 114 17.41 0.36 12.64
N THR A 115 17.88 1.51 12.13
CA THR A 115 19.17 1.65 11.44
C THR A 115 20.03 2.81 11.99
N GLY A 116 19.56 3.51 13.02
CA GLY A 116 20.21 4.68 13.60
C GLY A 116 19.91 5.97 12.83
N THR A 117 20.70 7.02 13.06
CA THR A 117 20.43 8.38 12.58
C THR A 117 21.44 8.94 11.58
N GLY A 118 22.56 8.24 11.38
CA GLY A 118 23.63 8.70 10.49
C GLY A 118 23.33 8.44 9.01
N GLU A 119 23.95 9.24 8.15
CA GLU A 119 23.82 9.20 6.69
C GLU A 119 24.11 7.82 6.09
N GLY A 120 23.31 7.40 5.11
CA GLY A 120 23.59 6.16 4.41
C GLY A 120 22.79 5.95 3.14
N ASP A 121 23.14 4.89 2.44
CA ASP A 121 22.44 4.42 1.26
C ASP A 121 21.89 3.02 1.49
N TRP A 122 20.71 2.73 0.95
CA TRP A 122 20.09 1.41 0.94
C TRP A 122 19.72 1.05 -0.48
N LEU A 123 19.78 -0.24 -0.80
CA LEU A 123 19.33 -0.74 -2.09
C LEU A 123 17.93 -1.36 -1.93
N ILE A 124 16.94 -0.82 -2.62
CA ILE A 124 15.58 -1.38 -2.68
C ILE A 124 15.49 -2.20 -3.95
N VAL A 125 15.15 -3.48 -3.85
CA VAL A 125 15.17 -4.42 -4.97
C VAL A 125 13.79 -5.02 -5.24
N PRO A 126 13.42 -5.26 -6.52
CA PRO A 126 12.15 -5.90 -6.83
C PRO A 126 12.14 -7.38 -6.41
N PRO A 127 10.95 -8.01 -6.33
CA PRO A 127 10.81 -9.43 -6.10
C PRO A 127 11.69 -10.26 -7.04
N GLY A 128 12.46 -11.22 -6.47
CA GLY A 128 13.30 -12.13 -7.23
C GLY A 128 14.55 -11.52 -7.86
N TRP A 129 14.93 -10.29 -7.49
CA TRP A 129 16.17 -9.68 -7.98
C TRP A 129 17.40 -10.50 -7.61
N SER A 130 18.26 -10.76 -8.60
CA SER A 130 19.50 -11.55 -8.44
C SER A 130 20.74 -10.82 -8.95
N GLY A 131 20.70 -9.48 -8.95
CA GLY A 131 21.83 -8.65 -9.39
C GLY A 131 22.92 -8.51 -8.33
N SER A 132 23.97 -7.76 -8.66
CA SER A 132 25.05 -7.44 -7.73
C SER A 132 24.72 -6.21 -6.90
N VAL A 133 24.93 -6.29 -5.59
CA VAL A 133 24.81 -5.15 -4.68
C VAL A 133 25.98 -4.18 -4.91
N PRO A 134 25.74 -2.89 -5.20
CA PRO A 134 26.81 -1.91 -5.35
C PRO A 134 27.55 -1.65 -4.04
N ASP A 135 28.83 -1.26 -4.14
CA ASP A 135 29.60 -0.80 -2.99
C ASP A 135 28.96 0.43 -2.34
N GLY A 136 29.09 0.53 -1.01
CA GLY A 136 28.71 1.71 -0.24
C GLY A 136 27.25 1.75 0.23
N VAL A 137 26.43 0.75 -0.07
CA VAL A 137 25.11 0.60 0.57
C VAL A 137 25.22 -0.08 1.93
N ARG A 138 24.40 0.36 2.89
CA ARG A 138 24.32 -0.17 4.26
C ARG A 138 23.51 -1.46 4.35
N GLY A 139 22.64 -1.72 3.37
CA GLY A 139 21.79 -2.91 3.34
C GLY A 139 20.94 -2.96 2.08
N VAL A 140 20.34 -4.14 1.88
CA VAL A 140 19.36 -4.41 0.82
C VAL A 140 17.99 -4.54 1.47
N ILE A 141 16.97 -4.02 0.79
CA ILE A 141 15.56 -4.05 1.16
C ILE A 141 14.83 -4.80 0.04
N ASP A 142 14.49 -6.05 0.31
CA ASP A 142 13.76 -6.91 -0.63
C ASP A 142 12.26 -6.57 -0.59
N ALA A 143 11.76 -5.96 -1.67
CA ALA A 143 10.35 -5.61 -1.76
C ALA A 143 9.49 -6.85 -2.08
N PRO A 144 8.38 -7.09 -1.35
CA PRO A 144 7.46 -8.21 -1.63
C PRO A 144 6.68 -8.03 -2.94
N THR A 145 6.43 -6.78 -3.33
CA THR A 145 5.70 -6.40 -4.55
C THR A 145 6.51 -5.41 -5.37
N ALA A 146 6.24 -5.34 -6.68
CA ALA A 146 6.95 -4.43 -7.58
C ALA A 146 6.59 -2.94 -7.38
N VAL A 147 5.43 -2.65 -6.79
CA VAL A 147 5.08 -1.30 -6.31
C VAL A 147 4.98 -1.31 -4.78
N VAL A 148 5.52 -0.28 -4.15
CA VAL A 148 5.53 -0.14 -2.68
C VAL A 148 5.42 1.34 -2.29
N THR A 149 4.91 1.62 -1.09
CA THR A 149 4.89 2.96 -0.50
C THR A 149 6.04 3.12 0.50
N VAL A 150 6.80 4.20 0.40
CA VAL A 150 7.70 4.65 1.48
C VAL A 150 7.02 5.77 2.24
N ALA A 151 6.61 5.48 3.48
CA ALA A 151 5.97 6.43 4.39
C ALA A 151 6.97 7.02 5.39
N GLY A 152 7.57 8.15 5.01
CA GLY A 152 8.53 8.88 5.80
C GLY A 152 7.88 9.83 6.80
N ARG A 153 8.38 9.86 8.04
CA ARG A 153 7.96 10.77 9.11
C ARG A 153 9.20 11.34 9.79
N ASN A 154 9.34 12.66 9.76
CA ASN A 154 10.48 13.39 10.32
C ASN A 154 10.01 14.24 11.50
N ALA A 155 10.60 14.04 12.69
CA ALA A 155 10.23 14.82 13.87
C ALA A 155 10.50 16.30 13.66
N CYS A 156 9.56 17.13 14.11
CA CYS A 156 9.59 18.57 13.99
C CYS A 156 9.14 19.20 15.31
N ASP A 157 10.02 19.99 15.93
CA ASP A 157 9.73 20.68 17.20
C ASP A 157 8.98 22.00 16.95
N GLY A 158 7.83 21.90 16.28
CA GLY A 158 6.98 23.02 15.94
C GLY A 158 7.45 23.89 14.76
N PRO A 159 6.75 24.99 14.46
CA PRO A 159 6.96 25.78 13.24
C PRO A 159 8.37 26.36 13.07
N GLY A 160 9.08 26.66 14.17
CA GLY A 160 10.44 27.19 14.12
C GLY A 160 11.48 26.20 13.60
N ASP A 161 11.16 24.90 13.66
CA ASP A 161 12.06 23.80 13.26
C ASP A 161 11.84 23.35 11.80
N LEU A 162 10.83 23.90 11.12
CA LEU A 162 10.51 23.60 9.72
C LEU A 162 11.72 23.74 8.78
N PRO A 163 12.58 24.77 8.86
CA PRO A 163 13.74 24.88 7.97
C PRO A 163 14.72 23.70 8.11
N ARG A 164 14.94 23.20 9.32
CA ARG A 164 15.81 22.04 9.57
C ARG A 164 15.21 20.79 8.92
N VAL A 165 13.92 20.55 9.12
CA VAL A 165 13.25 19.37 8.59
C VAL A 165 13.21 19.39 7.06
N ARG A 166 12.93 20.56 6.46
CA ARG A 166 12.95 20.73 5.00
C ARG A 166 14.34 20.46 4.40
N ALA A 167 15.40 20.95 5.05
CA ALA A 167 16.77 20.66 4.61
C ALA A 167 17.11 19.16 4.65
N LEU A 168 16.54 18.39 5.60
CA LEU A 168 16.67 16.93 5.62
C LEU A 168 15.83 16.27 4.51
N GLN A 169 14.60 16.75 4.29
CA GLN A 169 13.72 16.24 3.24
C GLN A 169 14.33 16.38 1.85
N GLU A 170 14.94 17.53 1.54
CA GLU A 170 15.60 17.81 0.26
C GLU A 170 16.78 16.86 -0.05
N GLN A 171 17.36 16.25 0.98
CA GLN A 171 18.45 15.29 0.83
C GLN A 171 17.95 13.85 0.65
N LEU A 172 16.67 13.55 0.87
CA LEU A 172 16.12 12.22 0.58
C LEU A 172 16.05 12.01 -0.93
N THR A 173 16.75 11.01 -1.45
CA THR A 173 16.74 10.71 -2.89
C THR A 173 16.50 9.24 -3.18
N LEU A 174 15.89 9.00 -4.33
CA LEU A 174 15.67 7.69 -4.93
C LEU A 174 16.29 7.73 -6.33
N THR A 175 17.28 6.87 -6.57
CA THR A 175 18.03 6.85 -7.83
C THR A 175 17.98 5.46 -8.45
N PRO A 176 17.42 5.29 -9.67
CA PRO A 176 17.49 4.03 -10.41
C PRO A 176 18.93 3.61 -10.71
N LEU A 177 19.25 2.33 -10.54
CA LEU A 177 20.59 1.82 -10.87
C LEU A 177 20.76 1.43 -12.34
N ASP A 178 19.75 0.79 -12.93
CA ASP A 178 19.92 0.10 -14.22
C ASP A 178 19.47 0.94 -15.43
N GLY A 179 18.99 2.17 -15.20
CA GLY A 179 18.54 3.11 -16.25
C GLY A 179 17.38 2.61 -17.14
N ARG A 180 16.85 1.42 -16.85
CA ARG A 180 15.70 0.84 -17.55
C ARG A 180 14.46 1.66 -17.21
N PRO A 181 13.52 1.80 -18.15
CA PRO A 181 12.29 2.50 -17.87
C PRO A 181 11.47 1.73 -16.82
N HIS A 182 11.07 2.44 -15.79
CA HIS A 182 10.01 2.03 -14.88
C HIS A 182 8.65 2.29 -15.56
N ARG A 183 7.60 1.59 -15.14
CA ARG A 183 6.22 1.95 -15.47
C ARG A 183 5.93 3.35 -14.91
N THR A 184 4.99 4.03 -15.56
CA THR A 184 4.55 5.38 -15.17
C THR A 184 3.18 5.38 -14.51
N GLY A 185 2.65 4.19 -14.19
CA GLY A 185 1.31 4.01 -13.67
C GLY A 185 1.08 2.56 -13.21
N LEU A 186 -0.02 2.38 -12.50
CA LEU A 186 -0.51 1.05 -12.12
C LEU A 186 -1.10 0.31 -13.33
N PRO A 187 -1.17 -1.02 -13.29
CA PRO A 187 -1.91 -1.80 -14.28
C PRO A 187 -3.34 -1.28 -14.43
N THR A 188 -3.73 -0.98 -15.67
CA THR A 188 -5.03 -0.38 -15.99
C THR A 188 -6.07 -1.48 -16.18
N PRO A 189 -7.14 -1.49 -15.36
CA PRO A 189 -8.21 -2.46 -15.53
C PRO A 189 -9.12 -2.11 -16.71
N GLU A 190 -9.76 -3.12 -17.32
CA GLU A 190 -10.38 -2.98 -18.64
C GLU A 190 -11.51 -1.93 -18.67
N PRO A 191 -11.49 -0.94 -19.59
CA PRO A 191 -12.47 0.14 -19.61
C PRO A 191 -13.91 -0.28 -19.92
N GLY A 192 -14.10 -1.46 -20.53
CA GLY A 192 -15.42 -1.98 -20.91
C GLY A 192 -16.17 -2.67 -19.77
N VAL A 193 -15.56 -2.82 -18.60
CA VAL A 193 -16.20 -3.44 -17.44
C VAL A 193 -17.20 -2.48 -16.80
N PRO A 194 -18.45 -2.91 -16.52
CA PRO A 194 -19.43 -2.11 -15.81
C PRO A 194 -18.95 -1.64 -14.43
N GLU A 195 -19.36 -0.44 -14.01
CA GLU A 195 -18.93 0.20 -12.76
C GLU A 195 -19.24 -0.68 -11.53
N GLU A 196 -20.37 -1.37 -11.52
CA GLU A 196 -20.77 -2.28 -10.44
C GLU A 196 -19.81 -3.47 -10.26
N LEU A 197 -19.05 -3.84 -11.30
CA LEU A 197 -18.05 -4.91 -11.27
C LEU A 197 -16.62 -4.37 -11.15
N ARG A 198 -16.45 -3.05 -11.07
CA ARG A 198 -15.16 -2.38 -11.16
C ARG A 198 -14.17 -2.86 -10.10
N PHE A 199 -14.64 -3.07 -8.88
CA PHE A 199 -13.84 -3.59 -7.77
C PHE A 199 -13.22 -4.95 -8.10
N PHE A 200 -13.99 -5.88 -8.67
CA PHE A 200 -13.49 -7.23 -8.97
C PHE A 200 -12.53 -7.22 -10.17
N GLU A 201 -12.73 -6.32 -11.12
CA GLU A 201 -11.79 -6.12 -12.22
C GLU A 201 -10.47 -5.52 -11.75
N GLU A 202 -10.52 -4.52 -10.85
CA GLU A 202 -9.33 -3.98 -10.17
C GLU A 202 -8.60 -5.06 -9.38
N LEU A 203 -9.34 -5.84 -8.58
CA LEU A 203 -8.78 -6.94 -7.81
C LEU A 203 -8.11 -7.98 -8.71
N ARG A 204 -8.76 -8.42 -9.80
CA ARG A 204 -8.20 -9.37 -10.76
C ARG A 204 -6.89 -8.86 -11.35
N VAL A 205 -6.91 -7.64 -11.88
CA VAL A 205 -5.77 -7.04 -12.58
C VAL A 205 -4.60 -6.79 -11.63
N TRP A 206 -4.88 -6.36 -10.40
CA TRP A 206 -3.83 -6.07 -9.43
C TRP A 206 -3.30 -7.32 -8.71
N MET A 207 -4.10 -8.36 -8.46
CA MET A 207 -3.57 -9.64 -7.96
C MET A 207 -2.65 -10.32 -8.98
N ALA A 208 -2.94 -10.17 -10.28
CA ALA A 208 -2.09 -10.74 -11.32
C ALA A 208 -0.70 -10.07 -11.38
N ASP A 209 -0.63 -8.75 -11.16
CA ASP A 209 0.62 -7.99 -11.23
C ASP A 209 1.36 -7.91 -9.88
N PHE A 210 0.61 -8.00 -8.77
CA PHE A 210 1.09 -7.95 -7.40
C PHE A 210 0.57 -9.18 -6.64
N PRO A 211 1.11 -10.38 -6.91
CA PRO A 211 0.67 -11.60 -6.27
C PRO A 211 0.82 -11.50 -4.74
N PRO A 212 -0.03 -12.21 -3.98
CA PRO A 212 0.04 -12.18 -2.52
C PRO A 212 1.25 -12.95 -2.01
N SER A 213 1.43 -12.94 -0.69
CA SER A 213 2.44 -13.78 -0.05
C SER A 213 2.21 -15.28 -0.37
N PRO A 214 3.25 -16.12 -0.33
CA PRO A 214 3.07 -17.57 -0.51
C PRO A 214 2.08 -18.21 0.48
N ALA A 215 1.92 -17.63 1.67
CA ALA A 215 0.99 -18.13 2.69
C ALA A 215 -0.49 -17.91 2.30
N ASP A 216 -0.76 -16.85 1.54
CA ASP A 216 -2.13 -16.47 1.14
C ASP A 216 -2.53 -17.04 -0.22
N GLN A 217 -1.59 -17.57 -1.00
CA GLN A 217 -1.85 -18.08 -2.35
C GLN A 217 -3.00 -19.11 -2.39
N ALA A 218 -2.97 -20.11 -1.50
CA ALA A 218 -4.02 -21.14 -1.46
C ALA A 218 -5.40 -20.57 -1.08
N TYR A 219 -5.44 -19.48 -0.31
CA TYR A 219 -6.68 -18.79 0.01
C TYR A 219 -7.20 -18.01 -1.20
N GLN A 220 -6.31 -17.30 -1.91
CA GLN A 220 -6.64 -16.58 -3.14
C GLN A 220 -7.14 -17.52 -4.25
N ASP A 221 -6.54 -18.71 -4.38
CA ASP A 221 -6.90 -19.70 -5.41
C ASP A 221 -8.37 -20.13 -5.34
N ARG A 222 -9.00 -20.03 -4.15
CA ARG A 222 -10.44 -20.30 -3.95
C ARG A 222 -11.34 -19.37 -4.77
N PHE A 223 -10.84 -18.21 -5.20
CA PHE A 223 -11.61 -17.22 -5.95
C PHE A 223 -11.68 -17.48 -7.46
N GLN A 224 -11.09 -18.57 -7.97
CA GLN A 224 -11.22 -18.96 -9.38
C GLN A 224 -12.67 -18.94 -9.90
N PRO A 225 -13.69 -19.47 -9.17
CA PRO A 225 -15.08 -19.48 -9.67
C PRO A 225 -15.68 -18.09 -9.93
N LEU A 226 -15.07 -17.03 -9.38
CA LEU A 226 -15.46 -15.65 -9.61
C LEU A 226 -14.83 -15.05 -10.87
N GLY A 227 -13.88 -15.73 -11.52
CA GLY A 227 -13.10 -15.21 -12.64
C GLY A 227 -11.91 -14.32 -12.22
N LEU A 228 -11.60 -14.26 -10.91
CA LEU A 228 -10.57 -13.39 -10.35
C LEU A 228 -9.13 -13.76 -10.71
N LEU A 229 -8.90 -14.96 -11.25
CA LEU A 229 -7.58 -15.47 -11.62
C LEU A 229 -7.48 -15.73 -13.14
N GLU A 230 -8.49 -15.30 -13.90
CA GLU A 230 -8.48 -15.42 -15.36
C GLU A 230 -7.51 -14.41 -15.98
N GLU A 231 -6.61 -14.91 -16.81
CA GLU A 231 -5.69 -14.09 -17.60
C GLU A 231 -6.33 -13.59 -18.90
N GLY A 232 -5.82 -12.48 -19.44
CA GLY A 232 -6.29 -11.92 -20.70
C GLY A 232 -7.51 -10.98 -20.55
N PRO A 233 -8.41 -10.94 -21.55
CA PRO A 233 -9.60 -10.08 -21.53
C PRO A 233 -10.43 -10.30 -20.27
N SER A 234 -11.01 -9.22 -19.74
CA SER A 234 -11.80 -9.30 -18.51
C SER A 234 -13.01 -10.21 -18.70
N PRO A 235 -13.22 -11.20 -17.80
CA PRO A 235 -14.45 -11.99 -17.81
C PRO A 235 -15.68 -11.13 -17.46
N TYR A 236 -15.47 -9.92 -16.93
CA TYR A 236 -16.53 -9.03 -16.44
C TYR A 236 -17.09 -8.09 -17.52
N ALA A 237 -16.38 -7.90 -18.64
CA ALA A 237 -16.84 -7.02 -19.73
C ALA A 237 -18.13 -7.53 -20.39
N ALA A 238 -18.36 -8.84 -20.36
CA ALA A 238 -19.55 -9.50 -20.90
C ALA A 238 -19.94 -10.72 -20.03
N ALA A 239 -19.93 -10.55 -18.71
CA ALA A 239 -20.29 -11.59 -17.76
C ALA A 239 -21.76 -12.04 -17.89
N ASP A 240 -22.02 -13.32 -17.60
CA ASP A 240 -23.38 -13.86 -17.49
C ASP A 240 -24.15 -13.16 -16.35
N PRO A 241 -25.46 -12.89 -16.50
CA PRO A 241 -26.26 -12.21 -15.47
C PRO A 241 -26.22 -12.85 -14.08
N ALA A 242 -26.04 -14.17 -13.96
CA ALA A 242 -25.92 -14.84 -12.67
C ALA A 242 -24.61 -14.44 -11.96
N LEU A 243 -23.49 -14.37 -12.69
CA LEU A 243 -22.21 -13.91 -12.14
C LEU A 243 -22.28 -12.44 -11.75
N VAL A 244 -22.87 -11.58 -12.59
CA VAL A 244 -23.09 -10.16 -12.26
C VAL A 244 -23.89 -10.02 -10.96
N GLY A 245 -24.98 -10.79 -10.83
CA GLY A 245 -25.81 -10.81 -9.63
C GLY A 245 -25.06 -11.27 -8.38
N ALA A 246 -24.23 -12.31 -8.51
CA ALA A 246 -23.45 -12.84 -7.40
C ALA A 246 -22.37 -11.86 -6.91
N LEU A 247 -21.61 -11.26 -7.85
CA LEU A 247 -20.56 -10.28 -7.54
C LEU A 247 -21.12 -9.03 -6.89
N THR A 248 -22.23 -8.49 -7.42
CA THR A 248 -22.86 -7.27 -6.90
C THR A 248 -23.35 -7.50 -5.46
N GLN A 249 -24.09 -8.57 -5.21
CA GLN A 249 -24.59 -8.91 -3.87
C GLN A 249 -23.45 -9.24 -2.89
N GLY A 250 -22.43 -9.96 -3.37
CA GLY A 250 -21.24 -10.28 -2.59
C GLY A 250 -20.47 -9.04 -2.16
N LEU A 251 -20.29 -8.08 -3.06
CA LEU A 251 -19.66 -6.78 -2.75
C LEU A 251 -20.43 -6.01 -1.68
N GLU A 252 -21.76 -5.91 -1.80
CA GLU A 252 -22.60 -5.27 -0.78
C GLU A 252 -22.45 -5.93 0.59
N ARG A 253 -22.49 -7.26 0.64
CA ARG A 253 -22.35 -8.03 1.88
C ARG A 253 -20.94 -7.92 2.48
N GLY A 254 -19.90 -8.00 1.65
CA GLY A 254 -18.51 -7.83 2.06
C GLY A 254 -18.26 -6.44 2.63
N ARG A 255 -18.73 -5.40 1.93
CA ARG A 255 -18.65 -4.00 2.38
C ARG A 255 -19.36 -3.80 3.71
N ALA A 256 -20.58 -4.29 3.86
CA ALA A 256 -21.33 -4.19 5.11
C ALA A 256 -20.59 -4.85 6.28
N ARG A 257 -19.88 -5.96 6.04
CA ARG A 257 -19.07 -6.63 7.06
C ARG A 257 -17.83 -5.80 7.43
N VAL A 258 -17.09 -5.27 6.46
CA VAL A 258 -15.94 -4.38 6.72
C VAL A 258 -16.39 -3.15 7.51
N GLU A 259 -17.45 -2.48 7.08
CA GLU A 259 -17.98 -1.30 7.78
C GLU A 259 -18.48 -1.62 9.19
N GLY A 260 -19.17 -2.76 9.36
CA GLY A 260 -19.68 -3.21 10.64
C GLY A 260 -18.56 -3.40 11.67
N VAL A 261 -17.46 -4.04 11.26
CA VAL A 261 -16.29 -4.25 12.13
C VAL A 261 -15.58 -2.93 12.44
N SER A 262 -15.43 -2.04 11.45
CA SER A 262 -14.79 -0.73 11.65
C SER A 262 -15.55 0.17 12.63
N ARG A 263 -16.90 0.14 12.62
CA ARG A 263 -17.73 0.93 13.54
C ARG A 263 -17.81 0.37 14.95
N ALA A 264 -17.74 -0.96 15.09
CA ALA A 264 -17.81 -1.61 16.39
C ALA A 264 -16.59 -1.32 17.28
N GLY A 265 -15.47 -0.89 16.67
CA GLY A 265 -14.18 -0.74 17.34
C GLY A 265 -13.59 -2.10 17.71
N THR A 266 -12.28 -2.26 17.58
CA THR A 266 -11.59 -3.51 17.92
C THR A 266 -11.53 -3.80 19.43
N GLY A 267 -12.12 -2.93 20.25
CA GLY A 267 -12.25 -3.06 21.71
C GLY A 267 -13.71 -3.17 22.13
N GLY A 268 -14.27 -4.37 22.02
CA GLY A 268 -15.61 -4.66 22.52
C GLY A 268 -15.73 -4.41 24.02
N GLY A 269 -16.72 -3.60 24.43
CA GLY A 269 -17.19 -3.53 25.82
C GLY A 269 -16.52 -2.50 26.73
N GLY A 270 -15.62 -1.66 26.23
CA GLY A 270 -15.05 -0.55 27.00
C GLY A 270 -16.11 0.49 27.40
N ARG A 271 -16.05 1.00 28.64
CA ARG A 271 -16.91 2.12 29.06
C ARG A 271 -16.53 3.38 28.26
N PRO A 272 -17.47 4.31 27.98
CA PRO A 272 -17.12 5.61 27.41
C PRO A 272 -15.92 6.24 28.16
N GLY A 273 -14.87 6.60 27.42
CA GLY A 273 -13.62 7.12 27.99
C GLY A 273 -12.55 6.09 28.34
N SER A 274 -12.77 4.79 28.07
CA SER A 274 -11.73 3.76 28.24
C SER A 274 -10.71 3.80 27.10
N TRP A 275 -9.43 3.63 27.45
CA TRP A 275 -8.40 3.28 26.49
C TRP A 275 -8.56 1.82 26.07
N ASN A 276 -8.57 1.57 24.77
CA ASN A 276 -8.50 0.24 24.20
C ASN A 276 -7.19 0.12 23.44
N THR A 277 -6.48 -0.99 23.61
CA THR A 277 -5.31 -1.34 22.81
C THR A 277 -5.55 -2.72 22.20
N ASN A 278 -5.22 -2.88 20.93
CA ASN A 278 -5.16 -4.18 20.29
C ASN A 278 -3.72 -4.40 19.81
N PRO A 279 -2.84 -4.96 20.67
CA PRO A 279 -1.41 -5.03 20.40
C PRO A 279 -1.06 -5.90 19.20
N HIS A 280 -1.98 -6.77 18.75
CA HIS A 280 -1.84 -7.67 17.61
C HIS A 280 -2.78 -7.32 16.46
N LEU A 281 -3.33 -6.10 16.43
CA LEU A 281 -4.12 -5.66 15.28
C LEU A 281 -3.29 -5.64 13.99
N PHE A 282 -1.96 -5.50 14.15
CA PHE A 282 -1.01 -5.39 13.06
C PHE A 282 0.33 -6.03 13.46
N ASP A 283 0.43 -7.36 13.32
CA ASP A 283 1.72 -8.05 13.44
C ASP A 283 2.37 -8.13 12.05
N TYR A 284 3.35 -7.26 11.81
CA TYR A 284 4.12 -7.21 10.57
C TYR A 284 5.52 -7.82 10.75
N ASN A 285 6.21 -8.10 9.64
CA ASN A 285 7.55 -8.72 9.60
C ASN A 285 7.63 -10.12 10.25
N LEU A 286 6.54 -10.90 10.27
CA LEU A 286 6.56 -12.27 10.79
C LEU A 286 7.09 -13.29 9.77
N ASP A 287 7.17 -12.89 8.52
CA ASP A 287 7.44 -13.68 7.32
C ASP A 287 8.71 -13.25 6.56
N HIS A 288 9.38 -12.20 7.03
CA HIS A 288 10.58 -11.59 6.41
C HIS A 288 11.85 -11.65 7.30
N LEU A 289 12.03 -12.72 8.10
CA LEU A 289 13.22 -12.93 8.94
C LEU A 289 14.20 -13.97 8.36
#